data_AF-A0A1F5DF69-F1
#
_entry.id   AF-A0A1F5DF69-F1
#
_cell.length_a   1.000
_cell.length_b   1.000
_cell.length_c   1.000
_cell.angle_alpha   90.00
_cell.angle_beta   90.00
_cell.angle_gamma   90.00
#
_symmetry.space_group_name_H-M   'P 1'
#
loop_
_entity.id
_entity.type
_entity.pdbx_description
1 polymer ?
#
loop_
_entity_poly.entity_id
_entity_poly.type
_entity_poly.pdbx_seq_one_letter_code
_entity_poly.pdbx_strand_id
1 'polypeptide(L)'
;MGSRWADYGEIVEASLEIFQQYDTAITLRQLYYRLVSRLLITNTVNSYKRLSRIMVKAREGGDVPVNCLEDRSRRVLGRGDVGFGSAEEYLKTRLETLQDSWRGFTLPMWDDQPSNLLISLEKDALSRLVSRIANKYSVRTFPTRGYPSFSYVQEMSRYITAKQGGKKTVVLYFGDFDPSGVDIERDLTERLEKYGATDFEVRRVALTLDQIKQNSLPPMPVKRSDARADGFLAEHGDRAVELDAMDPNIFQSTVEQSIRGEIDAAKWNAKIRKINELKDWIKVKLEDIERVIDTGVASG
;
A
#
# COMPACT_ATOMS: atom_id res chain seq x y z
N MET A 1 22.00 30.06 13.15
CA MET A 1 22.04 29.86 11.69
C MET A 1 20.62 29.92 11.17
N GLY A 2 20.30 30.93 10.35
CA GLY A 2 18.93 31.15 9.87
C GLY A 2 18.43 29.97 9.03
N SER A 3 17.23 29.49 9.35
CA SER A 3 16.45 28.52 8.57
C SER A 3 16.36 28.99 7.11
N ARG A 4 17.17 28.40 6.20
CA ARG A 4 17.15 28.74 4.77
C ARG A 4 15.80 28.30 4.21
N TRP A 5 15.08 29.25 3.63
CA TRP A 5 13.88 28.99 2.84
C TRP A 5 14.17 29.42 1.41
N ALA A 6 14.21 28.46 0.50
CA ALA A 6 14.41 28.70 -0.93
C ALA A 6 13.29 29.55 -1.54
N ASP A 7 13.61 30.37 -2.54
CA ASP A 7 12.62 31.26 -3.16
C ASP A 7 11.58 30.50 -4.00
N TYR A 8 10.60 31.21 -4.55
CA TYR A 8 9.53 30.58 -5.34
C TYR A 8 10.09 29.81 -6.56
N GLY A 9 11.06 30.39 -7.26
CA GLY A 9 11.65 29.81 -8.47
C GLY A 9 12.43 28.54 -8.13
N GLU A 10 13.29 28.60 -7.12
CA GLU A 10 14.07 27.46 -6.63
C GLU A 10 13.15 26.30 -6.21
N ILE A 11 12.02 26.58 -5.55
CA ILE A 11 11.06 25.56 -5.13
C ILE A 11 10.35 24.92 -6.32
N VAL A 12 9.95 25.72 -7.32
CA VAL A 12 9.27 25.21 -8.53
C VAL A 12 10.21 24.33 -9.34
N GLU A 13 11.43 24.79 -9.60
CA GLU A 13 12.44 24.05 -10.36
C GLU A 13 12.78 22.73 -9.68
N ALA A 14 13.08 22.76 -8.38
CA ALA A 14 13.34 21.53 -7.62
C ALA A 14 12.13 20.59 -7.60
N SER A 15 10.90 21.13 -7.57
CA SER A 15 9.69 20.30 -7.61
C SER A 15 9.52 19.61 -8.97
N LEU A 16 9.80 20.29 -10.08
CA LEU A 16 9.76 19.72 -11.42
C LEU A 16 10.76 18.56 -11.57
N GLU A 17 11.99 18.75 -11.12
CA GLU A 17 12.99 17.68 -11.09
C GLU A 17 12.53 16.48 -10.26
N ILE A 18 11.94 16.73 -9.08
CA ILE A 18 11.40 15.67 -8.23
C ILE A 18 10.27 14.94 -8.96
N PHE A 19 9.36 15.63 -9.64
CA PHE A 19 8.27 14.99 -10.37
C PHE A 19 8.76 14.09 -11.51
N GLN A 20 9.82 14.50 -12.22
CA GLN A 20 10.42 13.69 -13.30
C GLN A 20 11.07 12.38 -12.81
N GLN A 21 11.37 12.26 -11.52
CA GLN A 21 11.96 11.05 -10.94
C GLN A 21 10.95 9.93 -10.68
N TYR A 22 9.65 10.16 -10.90
CA TYR A 22 8.60 9.18 -10.66
C TYR A 22 7.68 9.03 -11.86
N ASP A 23 7.35 7.79 -12.19
CA ASP A 23 6.34 7.47 -13.20
C ASP A 23 4.90 7.80 -12.75
N THR A 24 4.71 8.16 -11.48
CA THR A 24 3.40 8.45 -10.87
C THR A 24 3.43 9.73 -10.04
N ALA A 25 2.30 10.46 -10.01
CA ALA A 25 2.13 11.64 -9.17
C ALA A 25 2.38 11.32 -7.68
N ILE A 26 3.10 12.21 -7.00
CA ILE A 26 3.42 12.09 -5.58
C ILE A 26 2.47 12.95 -4.73
N THR A 27 2.35 12.67 -3.45
CA THR A 27 1.58 13.54 -2.54
C THR A 27 2.35 14.81 -2.20
N LEU A 28 1.65 15.87 -1.80
CA LEU A 28 2.28 17.12 -1.33
C LEU A 28 3.25 16.89 -0.17
N ARG A 29 2.97 15.91 0.69
CA ARG A 29 3.82 15.56 1.83
C ARG A 29 5.10 14.84 1.41
N GLN A 30 5.03 13.98 0.39
CA GLN A 30 6.22 13.38 -0.20
C GLN A 30 7.12 14.44 -0.85
N LEU A 31 6.53 15.38 -1.61
CA LEU A 31 7.27 16.51 -2.18
C LEU A 31 7.97 17.32 -1.08
N TYR A 32 7.24 17.62 0.01
CA TYR A 32 7.78 18.33 1.16
C TYR A 32 9.03 17.67 1.73
N TYR A 33 9.00 16.36 2.04
CA TYR A 33 10.16 15.67 2.60
C TYR A 33 11.35 15.60 1.63
N ARG A 34 11.11 15.55 0.33
CA ARG A 34 12.18 15.62 -0.68
C ARG A 34 12.85 16.99 -0.71
N LEU A 35 12.07 18.07 -0.63
CA LEU A 35 12.62 19.42 -0.55
C LEU A 35 13.37 19.67 0.77
N VAL A 36 12.89 19.07 1.88
CA VAL A 36 13.62 19.05 3.16
C VAL A 36 14.96 18.32 3.02
N SER A 37 14.95 17.14 2.37
CA SER A 37 16.16 16.33 2.17
C SER A 37 17.19 17.03 1.29
N ARG A 38 16.75 17.89 0.35
CA ARG A 38 17.60 18.77 -0.47
C ARG A 38 18.03 20.05 0.26
N LEU A 39 17.69 20.22 1.54
CA LEU A 39 17.97 21.41 2.36
C LEU A 39 17.39 22.72 1.79
N LEU A 40 16.34 22.63 0.95
CA LEU A 40 15.68 23.78 0.34
C LEU A 40 14.60 24.39 1.24
N ILE A 41 13.99 23.56 2.09
CA ILE A 41 13.03 23.98 3.10
C ILE A 41 13.33 23.30 4.43
N THR A 42 12.89 23.92 5.52
CA THR A 42 13.04 23.32 6.85
C THR A 42 11.88 22.41 7.20
N ASN A 43 12.17 21.38 8.00
CA ASN A 43 11.17 20.41 8.43
C ASN A 43 10.28 20.95 9.57
N THR A 44 9.35 21.87 9.24
CA THR A 44 8.38 22.42 10.21
C THR A 44 6.95 22.42 9.66
N VAL A 45 5.95 22.42 10.55
CA VAL A 45 4.52 22.54 10.17
C VAL A 45 4.25 23.82 9.37
N ASN A 46 4.93 24.93 9.70
CA ASN A 46 4.80 26.19 8.98
C ASN A 46 5.36 26.10 7.54
N SER A 47 6.48 25.39 7.38
CA SER A 47 7.08 25.08 6.08
C SER A 47 6.12 24.29 5.20
N TYR A 48 5.48 23.25 5.76
CA TYR A 48 4.48 22.47 5.04
C TYR A 48 3.28 23.33 4.56
N LYS A 49 2.72 24.16 5.46
CA LYS A 49 1.62 25.07 5.11
C LYS A 49 2.03 26.10 4.05
N ARG A 50 3.28 26.54 4.04
CA ARG A 50 3.82 27.46 3.04
C ARG A 50 3.99 26.78 1.69
N LEU A 51 4.56 25.56 1.65
CA LEU A 51 4.68 24.77 0.43
C LEU A 51 3.31 24.47 -0.18
N SER A 52 2.31 24.11 0.63
CA SER A 52 0.93 23.89 0.17
C SER A 52 0.38 25.07 -0.61
N ARG A 53 0.61 26.31 -0.15
CA ARG A 53 0.15 27.53 -0.82
C ARG A 53 0.93 27.79 -2.11
N ILE A 54 2.23 27.58 -2.10
CA ILE A 54 3.10 27.73 -3.28
C ILE A 54 2.67 26.77 -4.39
N MET A 55 2.43 25.49 -4.06
CA MET A 55 2.01 24.47 -5.04
C MET A 55 0.59 24.67 -5.58
N VAL A 56 -0.28 25.40 -4.88
CA VAL A 56 -1.56 25.85 -5.45
C VAL A 56 -1.29 26.94 -6.50
N LYS A 57 -0.55 28.00 -6.12
CA LYS A 57 -0.21 29.11 -7.02
C LYS A 57 0.52 28.64 -8.28
N ALA A 58 1.49 27.74 -8.14
CA ALA A 58 2.25 27.20 -9.27
C ALA A 58 1.40 26.38 -10.24
N ARG A 59 0.40 25.64 -9.75
CA ARG A 59 -0.54 24.90 -10.61
C ARG A 59 -1.55 25.80 -11.30
N GLU A 60 -2.06 26.80 -10.58
CA GLU A 60 -2.96 27.82 -11.16
C GLU A 60 -2.26 28.69 -12.21
N GLY A 61 -0.98 29.00 -11.99
CA GLY A 61 -0.14 29.77 -12.91
C GLY A 61 0.45 28.96 -14.07
N GLY A 62 0.35 27.63 -14.06
CA GLY A 62 0.92 26.75 -15.08
C GLY A 62 2.43 26.48 -14.95
N ASP A 63 3.06 26.91 -13.85
CA ASP A 63 4.49 26.71 -13.57
C ASP A 63 4.84 25.25 -13.27
N VAL A 64 3.85 24.44 -12.84
CA VAL A 64 3.97 22.98 -12.68
C VAL A 64 2.70 22.29 -13.22
N PRO A 65 2.78 21.02 -13.68
CA PRO A 65 1.62 20.31 -14.22
C PRO A 65 0.47 20.20 -13.21
N VAL A 66 -0.78 20.42 -13.64
CA VAL A 66 -1.96 20.43 -12.76
C VAL A 66 -2.14 19.09 -12.01
N ASN A 67 -1.79 17.98 -12.65
CA ASN A 67 -1.87 16.60 -12.14
C ASN A 67 -0.57 16.09 -11.49
N CYS A 68 0.42 16.96 -11.22
CA CYS A 68 1.70 16.54 -10.63
C CYS A 68 1.59 16.04 -9.18
N LEU A 69 0.51 16.42 -8.48
CA LEU A 69 0.24 16.03 -7.09
C LEU A 69 -1.02 15.18 -6.98
N GLU A 70 -0.90 14.02 -6.33
CA GLU A 70 -2.01 13.11 -6.09
C GLU A 70 -2.74 13.46 -4.77
N ASP A 71 -4.06 13.67 -4.85
CA ASP A 71 -4.94 13.76 -3.66
C ASP A 71 -5.63 12.42 -3.41
N ARG A 72 -5.00 11.61 -2.55
CA ARG A 72 -5.46 10.24 -2.22
C ARG A 72 -6.69 10.20 -1.32
N SER A 73 -7.21 11.34 -0.86
CA SER A 73 -8.28 11.41 0.13
C SER A 73 -9.70 11.40 -0.44
N ARG A 74 -9.88 11.69 -1.74
CA ARG A 74 -11.20 11.84 -2.36
C ARG A 74 -11.57 10.60 -3.18
N ARG A 75 -12.65 9.91 -2.78
CA ARG A 75 -13.29 8.85 -3.57
C ARG A 75 -14.49 9.44 -4.30
N VAL A 76 -14.53 9.31 -5.63
CA VAL A 76 -15.79 9.47 -6.37
C VAL A 76 -16.64 8.23 -6.07
N LEU A 77 -17.80 8.43 -5.43
CA LEU A 77 -18.73 7.37 -5.07
C LEU A 77 -19.92 7.42 -6.05
N GLY A 78 -20.36 6.25 -6.51
CA GLY A 78 -21.44 6.12 -7.50
C GLY A 78 -20.90 5.76 -8.88
N ARG A 79 -21.67 4.98 -9.64
CA ARG A 79 -21.30 4.56 -11.00
C ARG A 79 -21.64 5.61 -12.07
N GLY A 80 -22.48 6.58 -11.74
CA GLY A 80 -23.07 7.51 -12.73
C GLY A 80 -24.18 6.84 -13.55
N ASP A 81 -24.62 7.51 -14.61
CA ASP A 81 -25.58 6.99 -15.59
C ASP A 81 -24.86 6.12 -16.62
N VAL A 82 -24.55 4.88 -16.21
CA VAL A 82 -23.87 3.88 -17.03
C VAL A 82 -24.74 2.63 -17.16
N GLY A 83 -25.05 2.27 -18.40
CA GLY A 83 -25.85 1.10 -18.77
C GLY A 83 -25.48 0.62 -20.17
N PHE A 84 -26.10 -0.49 -20.61
CA PHE A 84 -25.96 -0.98 -21.99
C PHE A 84 -27.01 -0.30 -22.86
N GLY A 85 -26.67 0.00 -24.12
CA GLY A 85 -27.58 0.62 -25.08
C GLY A 85 -28.68 -0.32 -25.59
N SER A 86 -28.46 -1.65 -25.50
CA SER A 86 -29.48 -2.65 -25.81
C SER A 86 -29.27 -3.98 -25.05
N ALA A 87 -30.27 -4.87 -25.12
CA ALA A 87 -30.19 -6.21 -24.54
C ALA A 87 -29.20 -7.11 -25.30
N GLU A 88 -29.10 -6.93 -26.62
CA GLU A 88 -28.16 -7.65 -27.49
C GLU A 88 -26.72 -7.27 -27.16
N GLU A 89 -26.45 -5.97 -26.95
CA GLU A 89 -25.13 -5.48 -26.52
C GLU A 89 -24.72 -6.09 -25.17
N TYR A 90 -25.66 -6.13 -24.22
CA TYR A 90 -25.45 -6.77 -22.92
C TYR A 90 -25.06 -8.25 -23.07
N LEU A 91 -25.83 -9.00 -23.85
CA LEU A 91 -25.61 -10.44 -24.03
C LEU A 91 -24.28 -10.72 -24.72
N LYS A 92 -23.98 -9.99 -25.81
CA LYS A 92 -22.71 -10.10 -26.53
C LYS A 92 -21.52 -9.82 -25.62
N THR A 93 -21.56 -8.71 -24.87
CA THR A 93 -20.49 -8.34 -23.94
C THR A 93 -20.29 -9.41 -22.86
N ARG A 94 -21.37 -10.01 -22.35
CA ARG A 94 -21.30 -11.07 -21.34
C ARG A 94 -20.70 -12.36 -21.89
N LEU A 95 -21.03 -12.74 -23.12
CA LEU A 95 -20.45 -13.90 -23.79
C LEU A 95 -18.95 -13.71 -24.06
N GLU A 96 -18.54 -12.56 -24.60
CA GLU A 96 -17.13 -12.21 -24.79
C GLU A 96 -16.36 -12.22 -23.46
N THR A 97 -16.95 -11.64 -22.40
CA THR A 97 -16.36 -11.67 -21.06
C THR A 97 -16.22 -13.10 -20.52
N LEU A 98 -17.20 -13.96 -20.78
CA LEU A 98 -17.15 -15.37 -20.38
C LEU A 98 -16.04 -16.12 -21.11
N GLN A 99 -15.89 -15.92 -22.41
CA GLN A 99 -14.83 -16.53 -23.23
C GLN A 99 -13.43 -16.16 -22.72
N ASP A 100 -13.25 -14.95 -22.22
CA ASP A 100 -11.97 -14.47 -21.69
C ASP A 100 -11.78 -14.69 -20.17
N SER A 101 -12.81 -15.22 -19.49
CA SER A 101 -12.84 -15.36 -18.03
C SER A 101 -11.72 -16.23 -17.46
N TRP A 102 -11.21 -17.20 -18.24
CA TRP A 102 -10.10 -18.06 -17.85
C TRP A 102 -8.84 -17.27 -17.49
N ARG A 103 -8.61 -16.10 -18.10
CA ARG A 103 -7.44 -15.25 -17.80
C ARG A 103 -7.44 -14.79 -16.34
N GLY A 104 -8.63 -14.56 -15.78
CA GLY A 104 -8.85 -14.13 -14.40
C GLY A 104 -8.89 -15.27 -13.37
N PHE A 105 -8.84 -16.53 -13.80
CA PHE A 105 -8.83 -17.66 -12.88
C PHE A 105 -7.59 -17.61 -11.96
N THR A 106 -7.82 -17.75 -10.66
CA THR A 106 -6.77 -17.76 -9.64
C THR A 106 -7.11 -18.80 -8.57
N LEU A 107 -6.10 -19.25 -7.83
CA LEU A 107 -6.26 -20.08 -6.63
C LEU A 107 -5.68 -19.33 -5.43
N PRO A 108 -6.05 -19.69 -4.19
CA PRO A 108 -5.38 -19.20 -3.00
C PRO A 108 -3.88 -19.56 -3.03
N MET A 109 -3.03 -18.55 -3.20
CA MET A 109 -1.57 -18.74 -3.36
C MET A 109 -0.88 -19.16 -2.06
N TRP A 110 -1.46 -18.81 -0.92
CA TRP A 110 -0.88 -19.00 0.42
C TRP A 110 -1.30 -20.32 1.09
N ASP A 111 -2.19 -21.11 0.48
CA ASP A 111 -2.70 -22.34 1.11
C ASP A 111 -1.59 -23.37 1.35
N ASP A 112 -0.69 -23.55 0.39
CA ASP A 112 0.42 -24.52 0.49
C ASP A 112 1.67 -23.95 1.19
N GLN A 113 1.73 -22.62 1.35
CA GLN A 113 2.84 -21.92 1.99
C GLN A 113 2.95 -22.32 3.46
N PRO A 114 4.16 -22.29 4.07
CA PRO A 114 4.35 -22.68 5.47
C PRO A 114 3.62 -21.76 6.46
N SER A 115 3.42 -20.49 6.09
CA SER A 115 2.72 -19.49 6.87
C SER A 115 1.69 -18.75 5.99
N ASN A 116 0.72 -18.12 6.63
CA ASN A 116 -0.10 -17.08 5.98
C ASN A 116 0.57 -15.72 6.14
N LEU A 117 0.27 -14.79 5.23
CA LEU A 117 0.85 -13.45 5.26
C LEU A 117 -0.22 -12.35 5.21
N LEU A 118 -0.05 -11.35 6.06
CA LEU A 118 -0.83 -10.12 6.12
C LEU A 118 0.07 -8.91 6.21
N ILE A 119 -0.45 -7.77 5.77
CA ILE A 119 0.21 -6.47 5.96
C ILE A 119 -0.67 -5.60 6.86
N SER A 120 -0.09 -5.05 7.92
CA SER A 120 -0.65 -3.96 8.71
C SER A 120 0.09 -2.68 8.36
N LEU A 121 -0.63 -1.65 7.90
CA LEU A 121 -0.04 -0.39 7.45
C LEU A 121 -0.61 0.76 8.28
N GLU A 122 0.23 1.43 9.04
CA GLU A 122 -0.22 2.54 9.87
C GLU A 122 -0.76 3.71 9.05
N LYS A 123 -0.11 4.02 7.93
CA LYS A 123 -0.35 5.24 7.15
C LYS A 123 -1.25 5.00 5.94
N ASP A 124 -2.52 5.40 6.04
CA ASP A 124 -3.49 5.20 4.95
C ASP A 124 -3.14 5.96 3.65
N ALA A 125 -2.38 7.04 3.71
CA ALA A 125 -1.88 7.72 2.51
C ALA A 125 -1.01 6.79 1.61
N LEU A 126 -0.44 5.73 2.19
CA LEU A 126 0.37 4.73 1.48
C LEU A 126 -0.43 3.47 1.11
N SER A 127 -1.72 3.38 1.48
CA SER A 127 -2.51 2.15 1.33
C SER A 127 -2.65 1.71 -0.12
N ARG A 128 -2.88 2.65 -1.06
CA ARG A 128 -2.96 2.34 -2.50
C ARG A 128 -1.65 1.78 -3.04
N LEU A 129 -0.52 2.38 -2.66
CA LEU A 129 0.81 1.97 -3.09
C LEU A 129 1.13 0.55 -2.59
N VAL A 130 0.98 0.33 -1.28
CA VAL A 130 1.25 -0.95 -0.63
C VAL A 130 0.31 -2.04 -1.15
N SER A 131 -0.99 -1.76 -1.23
CA SER A 131 -1.98 -2.73 -1.73
C SER A 131 -1.70 -3.12 -3.18
N ARG A 132 -1.27 -2.18 -4.05
CA ARG A 132 -0.89 -2.49 -5.44
C ARG A 132 0.24 -3.51 -5.52
N ILE A 133 1.25 -3.40 -4.66
CA ILE A 133 2.37 -4.34 -4.59
C ILE A 133 1.92 -5.66 -3.97
N ALA A 134 1.23 -5.60 -2.84
CA ALA A 134 0.73 -6.76 -2.10
C ALA A 134 -0.21 -7.63 -2.95
N ASN A 135 -1.05 -7.02 -3.79
CA ASN A 135 -1.97 -7.72 -4.69
C ASN A 135 -1.25 -8.58 -5.73
N LYS A 136 -0.02 -8.21 -6.16
CA LYS A 136 0.80 -9.07 -7.05
C LYS A 136 1.12 -10.42 -6.41
N TYR A 137 1.14 -10.46 -5.09
CA TYR A 137 1.45 -11.64 -4.27
C TYR A 137 0.21 -12.15 -3.52
N SER A 138 -1.00 -11.72 -3.90
CA SER A 138 -2.25 -12.12 -3.24
C SER A 138 -2.28 -11.88 -1.73
N VAL A 139 -1.58 -10.84 -1.24
CA VAL A 139 -1.50 -10.48 0.18
C VAL A 139 -2.49 -9.37 0.51
N ARG A 140 -3.24 -9.52 1.60
CA ARG A 140 -4.19 -8.51 2.08
C ARG A 140 -3.47 -7.43 2.90
N THR A 141 -3.78 -6.17 2.61
CA THR A 141 -3.30 -5.00 3.36
C THR A 141 -4.40 -4.45 4.26
N PHE A 142 -4.06 -4.17 5.52
CA PHE A 142 -4.91 -3.58 6.54
C PHE A 142 -4.40 -2.18 6.93
N PRO A 143 -4.90 -1.09 6.32
CA PRO A 143 -4.56 0.27 6.73
C PRO A 143 -5.21 0.64 8.07
N THR A 144 -4.41 0.90 9.12
CA THR A 144 -4.92 1.12 10.48
C THR A 144 -5.17 2.59 10.84
N ARG A 145 -4.51 3.55 10.15
CA ARG A 145 -4.57 5.00 10.45
C ARG A 145 -4.15 5.33 11.89
N GLY A 146 -2.97 4.87 12.29
CA GLY A 146 -2.54 4.89 13.69
C GLY A 146 -3.10 3.71 14.47
N TYR A 147 -3.64 3.95 15.67
CA TYR A 147 -4.27 2.91 16.49
C TYR A 147 -5.56 2.40 15.83
N PRO A 148 -5.62 1.10 15.45
CA PRO A 148 -6.81 0.56 14.81
C PRO A 148 -8.00 0.53 15.77
N SER A 149 -9.21 0.78 15.26
CA SER A 149 -10.43 0.68 16.06
C SER A 149 -10.70 -0.75 16.54
N PHE A 150 -11.58 -0.90 17.53
CA PHE A 150 -12.01 -2.22 18.01
C PHE A 150 -12.47 -3.14 16.87
N SER A 151 -13.40 -2.66 16.03
CA SER A 151 -13.98 -3.42 14.93
C SER A 151 -12.92 -3.84 13.91
N TYR A 152 -11.91 -3.00 13.70
CA TYR A 152 -10.85 -3.27 12.73
C TYR A 152 -9.93 -4.41 13.17
N VAL A 153 -9.50 -4.41 14.44
CA VAL A 153 -8.68 -5.52 14.97
C VAL A 153 -9.52 -6.80 15.10
N GLN A 154 -10.81 -6.68 15.39
CA GLN A 154 -11.71 -7.84 15.40
C GLN A 154 -11.83 -8.46 13.99
N GLU A 155 -11.96 -7.65 12.94
CA GLU A 155 -11.97 -8.12 11.55
C GLU A 155 -10.65 -8.82 11.19
N MET A 156 -9.52 -8.22 11.56
CA MET A 156 -8.20 -8.79 11.33
C MET A 156 -8.02 -10.12 12.07
N SER A 157 -8.41 -10.20 13.34
CA SER A 157 -8.41 -11.43 14.13
C SER A 157 -9.24 -12.53 13.47
N ARG A 158 -10.49 -12.24 13.10
CA ARG A 158 -11.35 -13.21 12.39
C ARG A 158 -10.73 -13.69 11.08
N TYR A 159 -10.09 -12.78 10.34
CA TYR A 159 -9.41 -13.15 9.10
C TYR A 159 -8.24 -14.10 9.37
N ILE A 160 -7.40 -13.79 10.37
CA ILE A 160 -6.28 -14.66 10.80
C ILE A 160 -6.82 -16.03 11.17
N THR A 161 -7.78 -16.12 12.10
CA THR A 161 -8.35 -17.40 12.55
C THR A 161 -8.97 -18.20 11.41
N ALA A 162 -9.70 -17.55 10.50
CA ALA A 162 -10.34 -18.21 9.36
C ALA A 162 -9.34 -18.73 8.31
N LYS A 163 -8.15 -18.12 8.21
CA LYS A 163 -7.11 -18.50 7.24
C LYS A 163 -5.99 -19.34 7.82
N GLN A 164 -5.88 -19.38 9.14
CA GLN A 164 -4.83 -20.08 9.86
C GLN A 164 -4.68 -21.52 9.36
N GLY A 165 -5.74 -22.32 9.39
CA GLY A 165 -5.71 -23.71 8.91
C GLY A 165 -4.59 -24.55 9.57
N GLY A 166 -4.22 -24.20 10.81
CA GLY A 166 -3.08 -24.80 11.53
C GLY A 166 -1.69 -24.24 11.16
N LYS A 167 -1.62 -23.17 10.36
CA LYS A 167 -0.39 -22.48 9.98
C LYS A 167 -0.25 -21.16 10.72
N LYS A 168 0.98 -20.83 11.09
CA LYS A 168 1.32 -19.52 11.64
C LYS A 168 0.95 -18.40 10.67
N THR A 169 0.45 -17.29 11.18
CA THR A 169 0.21 -16.07 10.37
C THR A 169 1.24 -15.00 10.69
N VAL A 170 1.99 -14.55 9.69
CA VAL A 170 2.91 -13.43 9.80
C VAL A 170 2.20 -12.14 9.39
N VAL A 171 2.25 -11.13 10.25
CA VAL A 171 1.71 -9.79 10.03
C VAL A 171 2.88 -8.84 9.87
N LEU A 172 3.15 -8.43 8.63
CA LEU A 172 4.16 -7.43 8.33
C LEU A 172 3.64 -6.05 8.70
N TYR A 173 4.23 -5.44 9.73
CA TYR A 173 3.84 -4.12 10.21
C TYR A 173 4.72 -3.03 9.60
N PHE A 174 4.07 -2.07 8.94
CA PHE A 174 4.65 -0.86 8.38
C PHE A 174 4.12 0.32 9.18
N GLY A 175 4.90 0.76 10.17
CA GLY A 175 4.57 1.87 11.05
C GLY A 175 5.64 2.96 11.06
N ASP A 176 5.26 4.13 11.56
CA ASP A 176 6.21 5.21 11.81
C ASP A 176 7.18 4.79 12.95
N PHE A 177 8.39 5.33 12.96
CA PHE A 177 9.35 5.15 14.06
C PHE A 177 9.24 6.35 15.00
N ASP A 178 8.22 6.32 15.85
CA ASP A 178 7.93 7.34 16.86
C ASP A 178 7.30 6.68 18.11
N PRO A 179 7.04 7.42 19.20
CA PRO A 179 6.50 6.83 20.43
C PRO A 179 5.19 6.06 20.24
N SER A 180 4.32 6.51 19.34
CA SER A 180 3.04 5.87 19.08
C SER A 180 3.18 4.69 18.11
N GLY A 181 3.96 4.83 17.04
CA GLY A 181 4.20 3.77 16.06
C GLY A 181 4.83 2.53 16.66
N VAL A 182 5.82 2.69 17.55
CA VAL A 182 6.43 1.55 18.26
C VAL A 182 5.41 0.87 19.20
N ASP A 183 4.54 1.64 19.83
CA ASP A 183 3.51 1.12 20.73
C ASP A 183 2.35 0.42 19.99
N ILE A 184 1.99 0.88 18.80
CA ILE A 184 0.93 0.30 17.96
C ILE A 184 1.24 -1.16 17.63
N GLU A 185 2.51 -1.51 17.45
CA GLU A 185 2.94 -2.90 17.25
C GLU A 185 2.57 -3.78 18.45
N ARG A 186 2.83 -3.30 19.67
CA ARG A 186 2.46 -3.98 20.92
C ARG A 186 0.94 -4.03 21.10
N ASP A 187 0.24 -2.90 20.95
CA ASP A 187 -1.23 -2.81 21.07
C ASP A 187 -1.94 -3.75 20.09
N LEU A 188 -1.46 -3.80 18.84
CA LEU A 188 -2.03 -4.68 17.82
C LEU A 188 -1.85 -6.15 18.22
N THR A 189 -0.66 -6.53 18.71
CA THR A 189 -0.38 -7.89 19.17
C THR A 189 -1.29 -8.30 20.32
N GLU A 190 -1.31 -7.53 21.41
CA GLU A 190 -2.13 -7.79 22.59
C GLU A 190 -3.63 -7.89 22.23
N ARG A 191 -4.11 -7.04 21.33
CA ARG A 191 -5.52 -7.02 20.93
C ARG A 191 -5.88 -8.16 19.99
N LEU A 192 -4.99 -8.56 19.10
CA LEU A 192 -5.20 -9.73 18.26
C LEU A 192 -5.32 -11.00 19.12
N GLU A 193 -4.43 -11.18 20.10
CA GLU A 193 -4.52 -12.28 21.09
C GLU A 193 -5.83 -12.22 21.87
N LYS A 194 -6.15 -11.05 22.43
CA LYS A 194 -7.39 -10.82 23.18
C LYS A 194 -8.64 -11.14 22.37
N TYR A 195 -8.62 -10.92 21.06
CA TYR A 195 -9.75 -11.17 20.16
C TYR A 195 -9.71 -12.55 19.49
N GLY A 196 -8.85 -13.46 19.98
CA GLY A 196 -8.88 -14.88 19.61
C GLY A 196 -8.00 -15.27 18.41
N ALA A 197 -7.15 -14.36 17.92
CA ALA A 197 -6.09 -14.77 17.01
C ALA A 197 -5.06 -15.60 17.80
N THR A 198 -4.62 -16.71 17.23
CA THR A 198 -3.58 -17.58 17.80
C THR A 198 -2.48 -17.78 16.76
N ASP A 199 -1.34 -18.33 17.18
CA ASP A 199 -0.19 -18.68 16.31
C ASP A 199 0.04 -17.65 15.20
N PHE A 200 0.35 -16.42 15.61
CA PHE A 200 0.67 -15.32 14.72
C PHE A 200 1.89 -14.58 15.23
N GLU A 201 2.49 -13.77 14.37
CA GLU A 201 3.59 -12.87 14.71
C GLU A 201 3.35 -11.53 14.04
N VAL A 202 3.34 -10.44 14.82
CA VAL A 202 3.44 -9.09 14.27
C VAL A 202 4.91 -8.72 14.22
N ARG A 203 5.38 -8.35 13.03
CA ARG A 203 6.79 -8.06 12.78
C ARG A 203 6.93 -6.72 12.05
N ARG A 204 7.53 -5.73 12.70
CA ARG A 204 7.93 -4.48 12.05
C ARG A 204 8.97 -4.72 10.95
N VAL A 205 8.68 -4.22 9.75
CA VAL A 205 9.56 -4.39 8.57
C VAL A 205 9.96 -3.08 7.89
N ALA A 206 9.40 -1.95 8.33
CA ALA A 206 9.76 -0.63 7.88
C ALA A 206 10.19 0.27 9.04
N LEU A 207 11.18 1.13 8.73
CA LEU A 207 11.83 2.03 9.67
C LEU A 207 12.44 1.31 10.87
N THR A 208 13.11 0.18 10.63
CA THR A 208 14.03 -0.37 11.62
C THR A 208 15.20 0.60 11.83
N LEU A 209 15.85 0.54 13.00
CA LEU A 209 17.02 1.39 13.28
C LEU A 209 18.11 1.25 12.21
N ASP A 210 18.28 0.05 11.66
CA ASP A 210 19.25 -0.21 10.59
C ASP A 210 18.82 0.43 9.27
N GLN A 211 17.55 0.35 8.89
CA GLN A 211 17.03 1.02 7.70
C GLN A 211 17.14 2.55 7.82
N ILE A 212 16.88 3.10 9.00
CA ILE A 212 17.01 4.56 9.26
C ILE A 212 18.46 5.00 9.06
N LYS A 213 19.42 4.26 9.61
CA LYS A 213 20.86 4.55 9.48
C LYS A 213 21.35 4.38 8.05
N GLN A 214 21.05 3.25 7.42
CA GLN A 214 21.51 2.91 6.07
C GLN A 214 21.01 3.91 5.02
N ASN A 215 19.75 4.33 5.14
CA ASN A 215 19.14 5.26 4.18
C ASN A 215 19.30 6.74 4.60
N SER A 216 20.02 7.03 5.69
CA SER A 216 20.23 8.38 6.22
C SER A 216 18.94 9.20 6.31
N LEU A 217 17.86 8.57 6.79
CA LEU A 217 16.54 9.19 6.80
C LEU A 217 16.52 10.40 7.76
N PRO A 218 15.96 11.55 7.35
CA PRO A 218 15.97 12.76 8.15
C PRO A 218 15.08 12.58 9.40
N PRO A 219 15.64 12.64 10.63
CA PRO A 219 14.83 12.55 11.82
C PRO A 219 14.04 13.84 12.04
N MET A 220 12.95 13.71 12.80
CA MET A 220 12.23 14.84 13.38
C MET A 220 12.23 14.74 14.91
N PRO A 221 12.09 15.88 15.62
CA PRO A 221 11.94 15.89 17.06
C PRO A 221 10.71 15.08 17.49
N VAL A 222 10.86 14.31 18.56
CA VAL A 222 9.77 13.55 19.16
C VAL A 222 8.70 14.51 19.67
N LYS A 223 7.44 14.22 19.35
CA LYS A 223 6.31 14.99 19.84
C LYS A 223 6.16 14.81 21.35
N ARG A 224 6.62 15.79 22.12
CA ARG A 224 6.63 15.76 23.60
C ARG A 224 5.26 15.65 24.26
N SER A 225 4.18 15.97 23.54
CA SER A 225 2.82 15.77 24.02
C SER A 225 2.30 14.34 23.88
N ASP A 226 3.07 13.44 23.27
CA ASP A 226 2.77 12.01 23.31
C ASP A 226 3.08 11.47 24.71
N ALA A 227 2.11 10.77 25.32
CA ALA A 227 2.25 10.19 26.65
C ALA A 227 3.38 9.15 26.75
N ARG A 228 3.84 8.62 25.61
CA ARG A 228 4.92 7.62 25.51
C ARG A 228 6.27 8.24 25.18
N ALA A 229 6.33 9.58 25.04
CA ALA A 229 7.54 10.27 24.63
C ALA A 229 8.72 9.97 25.56
N ASP A 230 8.52 10.00 26.88
CA ASP A 230 9.62 9.81 27.84
C ASP A 230 10.29 8.45 27.72
N GLY A 231 9.51 7.37 27.57
CA GLY A 231 10.03 6.01 27.35
C GLY A 231 10.78 5.89 26.03
N PHE A 232 10.18 6.41 24.94
CA PHE A 232 10.82 6.42 23.62
C PHE A 232 12.13 7.21 23.62
N LEU A 233 12.15 8.37 24.29
CA LEU A 233 13.34 9.22 24.39
C LEU A 233 14.47 8.54 25.16
N ALA A 234 14.14 7.80 26.23
CA ALA A 234 15.12 7.04 26.99
C ALA A 234 15.76 5.92 26.15
N GLU A 235 14.98 5.25 25.29
CA GLU A 235 15.44 4.10 24.52
C GLU A 235 16.07 4.46 23.17
N HIS A 236 15.49 5.44 22.47
CA HIS A 236 15.82 5.76 21.07
C HIS A 236 16.31 7.21 20.88
N GLY A 237 16.22 8.05 21.91
CA GLY A 237 16.57 9.46 21.84
C GLY A 237 15.54 10.31 21.10
N ASP A 238 15.87 11.59 20.87
CA ASP A 238 14.98 12.57 20.25
C ASP A 238 14.99 12.50 18.71
N ARG A 239 14.72 11.31 18.17
CA ARG A 239 14.81 11.02 16.72
C ARG A 239 13.66 10.15 16.26
N ALA A 240 12.54 10.78 15.90
CA ALA A 240 11.42 10.11 15.25
C ALA A 240 11.57 10.14 13.71
N VAL A 241 11.04 9.15 13.01
CA VAL A 241 11.03 9.08 11.54
C VAL A 241 9.67 8.61 11.07
N GLU A 242 9.05 9.33 10.14
CA GLU A 242 7.79 8.91 9.52
C GLU A 242 8.04 8.06 8.26
N LEU A 243 7.12 7.16 7.91
CA LEU A 243 7.18 6.34 6.69
C LEU A 243 7.28 7.20 5.43
N ASP A 244 6.66 8.38 5.43
CA ASP A 244 6.70 9.34 4.32
C ASP A 244 8.10 9.94 4.10
N ALA A 245 9.02 9.83 5.07
CA ALA A 245 10.41 10.25 4.92
C ALA A 245 11.25 9.25 4.12
N MET A 246 10.78 7.99 3.99
CA MET A 246 11.44 7.00 3.16
C MET A 246 11.23 7.30 1.68
N ASP A 247 12.29 7.17 0.89
CA ASP A 247 12.23 7.23 -0.57
C ASP A 247 11.15 6.26 -1.12
N PRO A 248 10.20 6.69 -1.97
CA PRO A 248 9.15 5.81 -2.45
C PRO A 248 9.64 4.56 -3.21
N ASN A 249 10.79 4.60 -3.87
CA ASN A 249 11.34 3.42 -4.55
C ASN A 249 11.96 2.46 -3.53
N ILE A 250 12.63 2.97 -2.51
CA ILE A 250 13.13 2.17 -1.39
C ILE A 250 11.97 1.56 -0.60
N PHE A 251 10.92 2.33 -0.34
CA PHE A 251 9.72 1.85 0.35
C PHE A 251 9.01 0.75 -0.45
N GLN A 252 8.80 0.95 -1.76
CA GLN A 252 8.25 -0.08 -2.65
C GLN A 252 9.09 -1.36 -2.63
N SER A 253 10.41 -1.22 -2.73
CA SER A 253 11.34 -2.37 -2.67
C SER A 253 11.28 -3.06 -1.31
N THR A 254 11.17 -2.31 -0.22
CA THR A 254 11.06 -2.84 1.15
C THR A 254 9.77 -3.65 1.30
N VAL A 255 8.64 -3.14 0.82
CA VAL A 255 7.35 -3.86 0.83
C VAL A 255 7.48 -5.16 0.05
N GLU A 256 8.00 -5.10 -1.18
CA GLU A 256 8.13 -6.27 -2.04
C GLU A 256 9.08 -7.32 -1.47
N GLN A 257 10.25 -6.93 -0.98
CA GLN A 257 11.23 -7.83 -0.38
C GLN A 257 10.69 -8.47 0.91
N SER A 258 9.96 -7.72 1.74
CA SER A 258 9.36 -8.24 2.97
C SER A 258 8.32 -9.32 2.69
N ILE A 259 7.55 -9.18 1.60
CA ILE A 259 6.61 -10.21 1.15
C ILE A 259 7.35 -11.42 0.59
N ARG A 260 8.31 -11.19 -0.31
CA ARG A 260 9.06 -12.27 -0.97
C ARG A 260 9.87 -13.11 0.02
N GLY A 261 10.35 -12.52 1.11
CA GLY A 261 11.05 -13.23 2.17
C GLY A 261 10.21 -14.29 2.87
N GLU A 262 8.88 -14.19 2.80
CA GLU A 262 7.93 -15.15 3.39
C GLU A 262 7.43 -16.21 2.38
N ILE A 263 7.91 -16.17 1.14
CA ILE A 263 7.46 -17.08 0.08
C ILE A 263 8.45 -18.24 -0.06
N ASP A 264 7.95 -19.46 0.12
CA ASP A 264 8.62 -20.66 -0.39
C ASP A 264 8.49 -20.68 -1.92
N ALA A 265 9.60 -20.38 -2.59
CA ALA A 265 9.65 -20.27 -4.05
C ALA A 265 9.28 -21.58 -4.76
N ALA A 266 9.63 -22.74 -4.20
CA ALA A 266 9.33 -24.02 -4.83
C ALA A 266 7.82 -24.29 -4.82
N LYS A 267 7.17 -24.08 -3.67
CA LYS A 267 5.71 -24.23 -3.53
C LYS A 267 4.94 -23.17 -4.32
N TRP A 268 5.44 -21.93 -4.34
CA TRP A 268 4.83 -20.85 -5.09
C TRP A 268 4.83 -21.14 -6.60
N ASN A 269 5.98 -21.55 -7.13
CA ASN A 269 6.12 -21.91 -8.54
C ASN A 269 5.30 -23.16 -8.90
N ALA A 270 5.17 -24.13 -7.99
CA ALA A 270 4.28 -25.27 -8.18
C ALA A 270 2.81 -24.85 -8.29
N LYS A 271 2.36 -23.91 -7.44
CA LYS A 271 0.99 -23.37 -7.52
C LYS A 271 0.76 -22.60 -8.81
N ILE A 272 1.73 -21.79 -9.27
CA ILE A 272 1.65 -21.09 -10.58
C ILE A 272 1.48 -22.10 -11.72
N ARG A 273 2.29 -23.16 -11.77
CA ARG A 273 2.16 -24.21 -12.79
C ARG A 273 0.76 -24.82 -12.77
N LYS A 274 0.25 -25.14 -11.57
CA LYS A 274 -1.09 -25.70 -11.42
C LYS A 274 -2.19 -24.76 -11.91
N ILE A 275 -2.08 -23.46 -11.63
CA ILE A 275 -3.04 -22.46 -12.12
C ILE A 275 -3.01 -22.41 -13.64
N ASN A 276 -1.83 -22.44 -14.27
CA ASN A 276 -1.71 -22.40 -15.73
C ASN A 276 -2.34 -23.64 -16.38
N GLU A 277 -2.09 -24.84 -15.85
CA GLU A 277 -2.75 -26.07 -16.32
C GLU A 277 -4.29 -25.97 -16.25
N LEU A 278 -4.81 -25.42 -15.15
CA LEU A 278 -6.25 -25.23 -14.97
C LEU A 278 -6.80 -24.15 -15.90
N LYS A 279 -6.04 -23.09 -16.18
CA LYS A 279 -6.41 -22.06 -17.16
C LYS A 279 -6.53 -22.65 -18.55
N ASP A 280 -5.58 -23.48 -18.97
CA ASP A 280 -5.63 -24.16 -20.27
C ASP A 280 -6.85 -25.09 -20.33
N TRP A 281 -7.12 -25.82 -19.24
CA TRP A 281 -8.32 -26.67 -19.15
C TRP A 281 -9.63 -25.86 -19.25
N ILE A 282 -9.76 -24.73 -18.54
CA ILE A 282 -10.94 -23.85 -18.61
C ILE A 282 -11.09 -23.31 -20.03
N LYS A 283 -9.99 -22.88 -20.66
CA LYS A 283 -10.01 -22.35 -22.02
C LYS A 283 -10.58 -23.37 -23.01
N VAL A 284 -10.12 -24.61 -22.97
CA VAL A 284 -10.67 -25.71 -23.81
C VAL A 284 -12.17 -25.89 -23.56
N LYS A 285 -12.61 -25.83 -22.30
CA LYS A 285 -14.04 -25.95 -21.98
C LYS A 285 -14.89 -24.79 -22.48
N LEU A 286 -14.35 -23.58 -22.50
CA LEU A 286 -15.04 -22.41 -23.06
C LEU A 286 -15.16 -22.49 -24.59
N GLU A 287 -14.13 -22.97 -25.28
CA GLU A 287 -14.16 -23.21 -26.73
C GLU A 287 -15.19 -24.29 -27.11
N ASP A 288 -15.33 -25.35 -26.29
CA ASP A 288 -16.37 -26.37 -26.48
C ASP A 288 -17.78 -25.78 -26.34
N ILE A 289 -17.99 -24.90 -25.34
CA ILE A 289 -19.28 -24.23 -25.11
C ILE A 289 -19.65 -23.31 -26.27
N GLU A 290 -18.69 -22.56 -26.81
CA GLU A 290 -18.91 -21.68 -27.97
C GLU A 290 -19.40 -22.47 -29.20
N ARG A 291 -18.76 -23.61 -29.52
CA ARG A 291 -19.20 -24.48 -30.62
C ARG A 291 -20.62 -25.01 -30.45
N VAL A 292 -21.03 -25.32 -29.21
CA VAL A 292 -22.40 -25.77 -28.92
C VAL A 292 -23.41 -24.65 -29.13
N ILE A 293 -23.07 -23.42 -28.75
CA ILE A 293 -23.93 -22.25 -28.95
C ILE A 293 -24.09 -21.95 -30.45
N ASP A 294 -23.01 -21.97 -31.22
CA ASP A 294 -23.04 -21.68 -32.66
C ASP A 294 -23.84 -22.73 -33.45
N THR A 295 -23.71 -24.01 -33.08
CA THR A 295 -24.49 -25.10 -33.72
C THR A 295 -25.97 -25.06 -33.36
N GLY A 296 -26.33 -24.60 -32.16
CA GLY A 296 -27.72 -24.41 -31.73
C GLY A 296 -28.43 -23.26 -32.44
N VAL A 297 -27.72 -22.18 -32.79
CA VAL A 297 -28.26 -21.01 -33.51
C VAL A 297 -28.42 -21.28 -35.00
N ALA A 298 -27.58 -22.13 -35.61
CA ALA A 298 -27.71 -22.53 -37.01
C ALA A 298 -28.90 -23.49 -37.29
N SER A 299 -29.56 -23.98 -36.25
CA SER A 299 -30.63 -24.99 -36.31
C SER A 299 -32.03 -24.43 -36.04
N GLY A 300 -32.16 -23.11 -35.81
CA GLY A 300 -33.40 -22.43 -35.40
C GLY A 300 -33.88 -21.38 -36.38
#